data_AF-A0A120FRT9-F1
#
_entry.id   AF-A0A120FRT9-F1
#
_cell.length_a   1.000
_cell.length_b   1.000
_cell.length_c   1.000
_cell.angle_alpha   90.00
_cell.angle_beta   90.00
_cell.angle_gamma   90.00
#
_symmetry.space_group_name_H-M   'P 1'
#
loop_
_entity.id
_entity.type
_entity.pdbx_description
1 polymer ?
#
loop_
_entity_poly.entity_id
_entity_poly.type
_entity_poly.pdbx_seq_one_letter_code
_entity_poly.pdbx_strand_id
1 'polypeptide(L)'
;MGQGRICIAALLAGAGVMLSGCGLADSHAIWPEALKAKGAEPAPPEAPPDVKQLVGAKLDSVFTAGSQPTHVRVSAPLHDPRGTGWTACVRAELTSVIGKSLGTQTYRVFIDGGAIFDRRLVESDDNCLTENYQPI
;
A
#
# COMPACT_ATOMS: atom_id res chain seq x y z
N MET A 1 -79.73 35.23 -11.47
CA MET A 1 -79.95 35.74 -12.84
C MET A 1 -78.62 36.26 -13.37
N GLY A 2 -78.23 35.84 -14.58
CA GLY A 2 -76.99 36.21 -15.31
C GLY A 2 -75.81 35.28 -14.98
N GLN A 3 -75.41 34.25 -15.72
CA GLN A 3 -75.26 34.02 -17.18
C GLN A 3 -74.06 34.76 -17.81
N GLY A 4 -72.94 34.01 -17.92
CA GLY A 4 -72.08 33.97 -19.10
C GLY A 4 -71.01 35.05 -19.28
N ARG A 5 -69.74 34.61 -19.40
CA ARG A 5 -68.95 34.68 -20.65
C ARG A 5 -67.48 34.29 -20.39
N ILE A 6 -67.02 33.28 -21.15
CA ILE A 6 -65.80 33.27 -21.98
C ILE A 6 -64.54 33.81 -21.27
N CYS A 7 -63.52 33.00 -20.96
CA CYS A 7 -62.49 32.64 -21.95
C CYS A 7 -61.77 31.34 -21.56
N ILE A 8 -61.65 30.48 -22.55
CA ILE A 8 -60.71 29.36 -22.64
C ILE A 8 -59.29 29.95 -22.67
N ALA A 9 -58.63 30.03 -21.51
CA ALA A 9 -57.20 30.28 -21.34
C ALA A 9 -56.91 29.98 -19.86
N ALA A 10 -56.03 29.09 -19.42
CA ALA A 10 -54.84 28.56 -20.04
C ALA A 10 -54.70 27.08 -19.69
N LEU A 11 -54.53 26.31 -20.75
CA LEU A 11 -53.90 25.00 -20.74
C LEU A 11 -52.47 25.12 -20.16
N LEU A 12 -52.09 24.12 -19.36
CA LEU A 12 -50.72 23.65 -19.07
C LEU A 12 -49.92 24.34 -17.95
N ALA A 13 -49.63 23.56 -16.89
CA ALA A 13 -48.33 23.41 -16.21
C ALA A 13 -48.55 22.91 -14.78
N GLY A 14 -47.95 21.85 -14.24
CA GLY A 14 -47.00 20.88 -14.76
C GLY A 14 -46.94 19.74 -13.74
N ALA A 15 -47.20 18.52 -14.20
CA ALA A 15 -46.89 17.30 -13.46
C ALA A 15 -45.52 16.82 -13.95
N GLY A 16 -44.54 16.74 -13.05
CA GLY A 16 -43.17 16.35 -13.39
C GLY A 16 -42.25 16.36 -12.19
N VAL A 17 -42.66 15.71 -11.10
CA VAL A 17 -41.77 15.39 -9.98
C VAL A 17 -41.09 14.06 -10.27
N MET A 18 -39.77 14.05 -10.06
CA MET A 18 -38.86 12.91 -9.97
C MET A 18 -38.51 12.14 -11.25
N LEU A 19 -37.33 12.46 -11.81
CA LEU A 19 -36.45 11.47 -12.46
C LEU A 19 -34.98 11.77 -12.06
N SER A 20 -34.47 10.90 -11.19
CA SER A 20 -33.10 10.37 -11.12
C SER A 20 -31.90 11.33 -11.30
N GLY A 21 -31.36 11.82 -10.18
CA GLY A 21 -29.98 12.30 -10.12
C GLY A 21 -28.98 11.13 -10.10
N CYS A 22 -28.66 10.58 -11.27
CA CYS A 22 -27.42 9.81 -11.47
C CYS A 22 -26.43 10.72 -12.21
N GLY A 23 -25.58 11.40 -11.44
CA GLY A 23 -24.57 12.30 -12.00
C GLY A 23 -23.43 12.62 -11.02
N LEU A 24 -23.18 11.72 -10.06
CA LEU A 24 -21.98 11.76 -9.24
C LEU A 24 -20.94 10.86 -9.93
N ALA A 25 -19.73 11.41 -10.13
CA ALA A 25 -18.55 10.78 -10.72
C ALA A 25 -18.32 10.99 -12.25
N ASP A 26 -18.38 12.23 -12.73
CA ASP A 26 -17.55 12.60 -13.88
C ASP A 26 -16.27 13.32 -13.37
N SER A 27 -15.15 12.59 -13.36
CA SER A 27 -13.83 13.09 -12.95
C SER A 27 -13.13 13.92 -14.03
N HIS A 28 -13.80 14.20 -15.16
CA HIS A 28 -13.28 14.98 -16.28
C HIS A 28 -13.91 16.37 -16.40
N ALA A 29 -14.78 16.77 -15.48
CA ALA A 29 -15.32 18.12 -15.44
C ALA A 29 -14.21 19.15 -15.21
N ILE A 30 -14.03 20.04 -16.20
CA ILE A 30 -13.13 21.19 -16.13
C ILE A 30 -13.76 22.21 -15.18
N TRP A 31 -13.47 22.08 -13.88
CA TRP A 31 -13.92 23.05 -12.87
C TRP A 31 -13.02 24.29 -12.85
N PRO A 32 -13.60 25.50 -12.71
CA PRO A 32 -12.82 26.70 -12.42
C PRO A 32 -12.12 26.57 -11.07
N GLU A 33 -10.91 27.09 -10.98
CA GLU A 33 -9.95 26.97 -9.86
C GLU A 33 -10.57 27.30 -8.48
N ALA A 34 -11.58 28.19 -8.46
CA ALA A 34 -12.26 28.64 -7.24
C ALA A 34 -13.29 27.64 -6.66
N LEU A 35 -13.72 26.63 -7.44
CA LEU A 35 -14.65 25.57 -7.00
C LEU A 35 -13.95 24.22 -6.84
N LYS A 36 -12.64 24.17 -7.09
CA LYS A 36 -11.83 22.98 -6.81
C LYS A 36 -11.84 22.77 -5.31
N ALA A 37 -12.68 21.85 -4.84
CA ALA A 37 -12.53 21.29 -3.51
C ALA A 37 -11.05 20.93 -3.37
N LYS A 38 -10.37 21.51 -2.38
CA LYS A 38 -9.00 21.12 -2.02
C LYS A 38 -9.01 19.60 -2.00
N GLY A 39 -8.33 18.97 -2.95
CA GLY A 39 -8.22 17.51 -2.99
C GLY A 39 -7.79 17.08 -1.60
N ALA A 40 -8.49 16.10 -1.02
CA ALA A 40 -8.18 15.60 0.30
C ALA A 40 -6.66 15.43 0.41
N GLU A 41 -6.06 16.06 1.42
CA GLU A 41 -4.61 15.96 1.64
C GLU A 41 -4.25 14.48 1.63
N PRO A 42 -3.25 14.05 0.83
CA PRO A 42 -2.86 12.65 0.78
C PRO A 42 -2.53 12.19 2.19
N ALA A 43 -2.99 10.99 2.56
CA ALA A 43 -2.80 10.44 3.90
C ALA A 43 -1.32 10.55 4.31
N PRO A 44 -1.02 10.86 5.59
CA PRO A 44 0.34 10.94 6.06
C PRO A 44 1.14 9.69 5.67
N PRO A 45 2.37 9.83 5.18
CA PRO A 45 3.21 8.70 4.82
C PRO A 45 3.39 7.78 6.03
N GLU A 46 3.29 6.48 5.81
CA GLU A 46 3.48 5.48 6.87
C GLU A 46 4.87 5.63 7.51
N ALA A 47 4.96 5.40 8.82
CA ALA A 47 6.25 5.44 9.50
C ALA A 47 7.10 4.23 9.09
N PRO A 48 8.42 4.39 8.92
CA PRO A 48 9.29 3.26 8.59
C PRO A 48 9.30 2.23 9.73
N PRO A 49 9.21 0.93 9.42
CA PRO A 49 9.20 -0.13 10.44
C PRO A 49 10.58 -0.34 11.07
N ASP A 50 10.61 -0.80 12.32
CA ASP A 50 11.84 -1.27 12.96
C ASP A 50 12.20 -2.67 12.47
N VAL A 51 12.96 -2.73 11.38
CA VAL A 51 13.37 -3.99 10.74
C VAL A 51 14.18 -4.88 11.69
N LYS A 52 15.03 -4.29 12.55
CA LYS A 52 15.87 -5.06 13.49
C LYS A 52 15.00 -5.81 14.47
N GLN A 53 14.04 -5.10 15.07
CA GLN A 53 13.09 -5.69 16.00
C GLN A 53 12.25 -6.78 15.32
N LEU A 54 11.73 -6.53 14.11
CA LEU A 54 10.88 -7.48 13.40
C LEU A 54 11.62 -8.78 13.04
N VAL A 55 12.82 -8.66 12.49
CA VAL A 55 13.65 -9.80 12.11
C VAL A 55 14.12 -10.56 13.35
N GLY A 56 14.55 -9.86 14.40
CA GLY A 56 14.98 -10.48 15.65
C GLY A 56 13.86 -11.22 16.37
N ALA A 57 12.63 -10.70 16.32
CA ALA A 57 11.46 -11.35 16.92
C ALA A 57 11.00 -12.59 16.15
N LYS A 58 11.24 -12.66 14.83
CA LYS A 58 10.75 -13.74 13.97
C LYS A 58 11.76 -14.16 12.90
N LEU A 59 12.89 -14.73 13.34
CA LEU A 59 13.90 -15.28 12.42
C LEU A 59 13.34 -16.39 11.52
N ASP A 60 12.41 -17.20 12.02
CA ASP A 60 11.75 -18.28 11.26
C ASP A 60 10.88 -17.75 10.11
N SER A 61 10.36 -16.52 10.23
CA SER A 61 9.64 -15.83 9.16
C SER A 61 10.57 -15.32 8.06
N VAL A 62 11.89 -15.28 8.29
CA VAL A 62 12.89 -14.83 7.31
C VAL A 62 13.72 -15.98 6.73
N PHE A 63 14.06 -16.99 7.52
CA PHE A 63 14.95 -18.07 7.08
C PHE A 63 14.21 -19.39 6.87
N THR A 64 14.73 -20.22 5.98
CA THR A 64 14.15 -21.53 5.68
C THR A 64 14.20 -22.45 6.91
N ALA A 65 13.12 -23.19 7.14
CA ALA A 65 13.06 -24.20 8.19
C ALA A 65 14.23 -25.20 8.04
N GLY A 66 14.89 -25.54 9.15
CA GLY A 66 16.07 -26.40 9.12
C GLY A 66 17.40 -25.69 8.82
N SER A 67 17.40 -24.35 8.86
CA SER A 67 18.62 -23.54 8.90
C SER A 67 18.76 -22.82 10.25
N GLN A 68 19.99 -22.62 10.68
CA GLN A 68 20.39 -21.88 11.86
C GLN A 68 21.10 -20.61 11.38
N PRO A 69 20.44 -19.45 11.41
CA PRO A 69 21.04 -18.19 11.01
C PRO A 69 21.97 -17.66 12.10
N THR A 70 23.18 -17.25 11.70
CA THR A 70 24.16 -16.55 12.53
C THR A 70 24.62 -15.27 11.84
N HIS A 71 25.22 -14.35 12.61
CA HIS A 71 25.69 -13.06 12.12
C HIS A 71 24.64 -12.29 11.30
N VAL A 72 23.39 -12.28 11.80
CA VAL A 72 22.26 -11.66 11.11
C VAL A 72 22.45 -10.15 11.03
N ARG A 73 22.26 -9.61 9.82
CA ARG A 73 22.36 -8.19 9.53
C ARG A 73 21.18 -7.75 8.66
N VAL A 74 20.74 -6.52 8.83
CA VAL A 74 19.60 -5.95 8.12
C VAL A 74 19.97 -4.60 7.49
N SER A 75 19.35 -4.28 6.36
CA SER A 75 19.40 -2.95 5.76
C SER A 75 18.38 -2.01 6.39
N ALA A 76 18.45 -0.73 6.03
CA ALA A 76 17.36 0.20 6.31
C ALA A 76 16.07 -0.23 5.57
N PRO A 77 14.89 0.07 6.11
CA PRO A 77 13.63 -0.14 5.41
C PRO A 77 13.51 0.82 4.23
N LEU A 78 13.05 0.30 3.10
CA LEU A 78 12.77 1.04 1.86
C LEU A 78 11.31 0.86 1.50
N HIS A 79 10.66 1.92 1.02
CA HIS A 79 9.26 1.81 0.60
C HIS A 79 9.15 0.87 -0.61
N ASP A 80 8.14 0.00 -0.61
CA ASP A 80 7.90 -0.87 -1.77
C ASP A 80 7.41 -0.01 -2.95
N PRO A 81 8.05 -0.08 -4.13
CA PRO A 81 7.65 0.73 -5.28
C PRO A 81 6.35 0.24 -5.96
N ARG A 82 5.86 -0.95 -5.61
CA ARG A 82 4.67 -1.62 -6.16
C ARG A 82 3.49 -1.65 -5.18
N GLY A 83 3.65 -1.15 -3.95
CA GLY A 83 2.61 -1.21 -2.91
C GLY A 83 2.77 -0.16 -1.83
N THR A 84 1.97 -0.27 -0.77
CA THR A 84 2.02 0.60 0.43
C THR A 84 2.98 0.08 1.51
N GLY A 85 3.48 -1.15 1.34
CA GLY A 85 4.36 -1.78 2.29
C GLY A 85 5.81 -1.30 2.23
N TRP A 86 6.63 -1.96 3.02
CA TRP A 86 8.06 -1.74 3.12
C TRP A 86 8.83 -2.99 2.68
N THR A 87 10.04 -2.79 2.22
CA THR A 87 11.00 -3.85 1.91
C THR A 87 12.28 -3.62 2.69
N ALA A 88 12.95 -4.70 3.05
CA ALA A 88 14.28 -4.63 3.63
C ALA A 88 15.10 -5.86 3.22
N CYS A 89 16.41 -5.74 3.30
CA CYS A 89 17.33 -6.82 2.98
C CYS A 89 17.88 -7.41 4.27
N VAL A 90 17.84 -8.73 4.40
CA VAL A 90 18.33 -9.48 5.55
C VAL A 90 19.43 -10.42 5.08
N ARG A 91 20.61 -10.31 5.66
CA ARG A 91 21.77 -11.15 5.34
C ARG A 91 22.17 -11.94 6.57
N ALA A 92 22.41 -13.23 6.41
CA ALA A 92 22.93 -14.08 7.47
C ALA A 92 23.82 -15.19 6.92
N GLU A 93 24.70 -15.69 7.77
CA GLU A 93 25.38 -16.97 7.55
C GLU A 93 24.45 -18.08 8.01
N LEU A 94 24.20 -19.06 7.14
CA LEU A 94 23.27 -20.14 7.44
C LEU A 94 24.03 -21.45 7.64
N THR A 95 23.69 -22.16 8.71
CA THR A 95 24.13 -23.54 8.94
C THR A 95 22.92 -24.45 8.94
N SER A 96 22.95 -25.56 8.22
CA SER A 96 21.87 -26.54 8.28
C SER A 96 21.79 -27.17 9.68
N VAL A 97 20.62 -27.67 10.07
CA VAL A 97 20.43 -28.40 11.35
C VAL A 97 21.36 -29.60 11.53
N ILE A 98 21.90 -30.18 10.46
CA ILE A 98 22.91 -31.25 10.50
C ILE A 98 24.36 -30.73 10.61
N GLY A 99 24.56 -29.43 10.83
CA GLY A 99 25.88 -28.80 11.00
C GLY A 99 26.60 -28.43 9.69
N LYS A 100 26.01 -28.69 8.52
CA LYS A 100 26.60 -28.31 7.22
C LYS A 100 26.46 -26.80 7.00
N SER A 101 27.56 -26.09 6.75
CA SER A 101 27.50 -24.68 6.33
C SER A 101 26.80 -24.53 4.97
N LEU A 102 25.80 -23.66 4.93
CA LEU A 102 25.06 -23.27 3.71
C LEU A 102 25.60 -21.95 3.14
N GLY A 103 26.57 -21.33 3.80
CA GLY A 103 27.16 -20.05 3.42
C GLY A 103 26.26 -18.85 3.74
N THR A 104 26.63 -17.71 3.19
CA THR A 104 25.90 -16.45 3.38
C THR A 104 24.74 -16.36 2.42
N GLN A 105 23.53 -16.19 2.94
CA GLN A 105 22.33 -15.95 2.14
C GLN A 105 21.75 -14.58 2.45
N THR A 106 21.22 -13.93 1.41
CA THR A 106 20.54 -12.64 1.53
C THR A 106 19.11 -12.80 1.04
N TYR A 107 18.16 -12.35 1.85
CA TYR A 107 16.74 -12.35 1.56
C TYR A 107 16.22 -10.92 1.49
N ARG A 108 15.32 -10.65 0.55
CA ARG A 108 14.45 -9.47 0.61
C ARG A 108 13.18 -9.85 1.34
N VAL A 109 12.88 -9.14 2.41
CA VAL A 109 11.64 -9.29 3.18
C VAL A 109 10.67 -8.20 2.76
N PHE A 110 9.39 -8.54 2.72
CA PHE A 110 8.30 -7.61 2.51
C PHE A 110 7.53 -7.48 3.82
N ILE A 111 7.31 -6.23 4.21
CA ILE A 111 6.75 -5.83 5.50
C ILE A 111 5.48 -5.05 5.24
N ASP A 112 4.39 -5.48 5.83
CA ASP A 112 3.08 -4.83 5.74
C ASP A 112 2.39 -4.94 7.10
N GLY A 113 1.69 -3.89 7.52
CA GLY A 113 1.00 -3.86 8.82
C GLY A 113 1.92 -4.16 10.02
N GLY A 114 3.22 -3.85 9.92
CA GLY A 114 4.20 -4.15 10.97
C GLY A 114 4.58 -5.64 11.11
N ALA A 115 4.35 -6.46 10.08
CA ALA A 115 4.76 -7.86 10.07
C ALA A 115 5.46 -8.22 8.76
N ILE A 116 6.41 -9.17 8.84
CA ILE A 116 7.02 -9.77 7.65
C ILE A 116 6.00 -10.76 7.06
N PHE A 117 5.41 -10.41 5.92
CA PHE A 117 4.37 -11.23 5.30
C PHE A 117 4.90 -12.14 4.19
N ASP A 118 5.99 -11.72 3.53
CA ASP A 118 6.64 -12.50 2.49
C ASP A 118 8.16 -12.31 2.49
N ARG A 119 8.85 -13.27 1.89
CA ARG A 119 10.31 -13.23 1.72
C ARG A 119 10.72 -13.86 0.39
N ARG A 120 11.78 -13.32 -0.20
CA ARG A 120 12.38 -13.85 -1.43
C ARG A 120 13.89 -13.87 -1.32
N LEU A 121 14.53 -14.86 -1.92
CA LEU A 121 15.99 -14.85 -2.08
C LEU A 121 16.39 -13.68 -2.99
N VAL A 122 17.46 -12.98 -2.64
CA VAL A 122 18.00 -11.87 -3.43
C VAL A 122 18.60 -12.39 -4.73
N GLU A 123 18.23 -11.73 -5.83
CA GLU A 123 18.77 -11.98 -7.17
C GLU A 123 19.87 -10.95 -7.51
N SER A 124 20.58 -11.17 -8.62
CA SER A 124 21.71 -10.30 -9.02
C SER A 124 21.34 -8.85 -9.30
N ASP A 125 20.08 -8.59 -9.66
CA ASP A 125 19.56 -7.26 -9.98
C ASP A 125 18.90 -6.55 -8.78
N ASP A 126 18.88 -7.18 -7.61
CA ASP A 126 18.29 -6.58 -6.41
C ASP A 126 19.26 -5.59 -5.76
N ASN A 127 18.71 -4.44 -5.31
CA ASN A 127 19.45 -3.40 -4.59
C ASN A 127 20.12 -3.89 -3.30
N CYS A 128 19.65 -5.01 -2.74
CA CYS A 128 20.23 -5.65 -1.56
C CYS A 128 21.74 -5.95 -1.67
N LEU A 129 22.31 -6.03 -2.87
CA LEU A 129 23.75 -6.24 -3.03
C LEU A 129 24.58 -5.01 -2.65
N THR A 130 24.02 -3.80 -2.80
CA THR A 130 24.70 -2.52 -2.55
C THR A 130 24.27 -1.84 -1.25
N GLU A 131 23.24 -2.34 -0.59
CA GLU A 131 22.74 -1.80 0.67
C GLU A 131 23.78 -1.83 1.80
N ASN A 132 23.63 -0.91 2.75
CA ASN A 132 24.40 -0.92 3.98
C ASN A 132 23.74 -1.79 5.05
N TYR A 133 24.52 -2.68 5.66
CA TYR A 133 24.01 -3.69 6.58
C TYR A 133 24.45 -3.41 8.02
N GLN A 134 23.50 -3.52 8.94
CA GLN A 134 23.74 -3.36 10.37
C GLN A 134 23.37 -4.64 11.11
N PRO A 135 24.13 -5.05 12.13
CA PRO A 135 23.74 -6.18 12.97
C PRO A 135 22.42 -5.87 13.70
N ILE A 136 21.66 -6.94 13.94
CA ILE A 136 20.48 -6.93 14.83
C ILE A 136 20.87 -7.19 16.27
#